data_AF-A0A6N7IPL9-F1
#
_entry.id   AF-A0A6N7IPL9-F1
#
_cell.length_a   1.000
_cell.length_b   1.000
_cell.length_c   1.000
_cell.angle_alpha   90.00
_cell.angle_beta   90.00
_cell.angle_gamma   90.00
#
_symmetry.space_group_name_H-M   'P 1'
#
loop_
_entity.id
_entity.type
_entity.pdbx_description
1 polymer ?
#
loop_
_entity_poly.entity_id
_entity_poly.type
_entity_poly.pdbx_seq_one_letter_code
_entity_poly.pdbx_strand_id
1 'polypeptide(L)'
;MTRLLIVAVLTAIIHLINTLIYSVRLAGVRTQRLATALSLFQVIFLIASTANLIQAPLMSTIVEHAINTGLKQAGVADVLSNPFYQELLEQLKWQIRLVILSATMGTVLGGLLIPTFVRVFTRGIMLLEDIGSVPRMFLKLALSPRQVVSMTRQVRLPGVGRFRDTLREPLRIPRFFLLANILITGIWTTGVLSALYAGAMLPQFRSTATLTSGIVNGVASVLAATVVDPTAAMITDQAMRGVRPEEDVKQMSVYLALTRLLGTMLAQVFFIPGAIIIRFVAELII
;
A
#
# COMPACT_ATOMS: atom_id res chain seq x y z
N MET A 1 13.68 7.90 18.50
CA MET A 1 12.26 8.30 18.38
C MET A 1 11.96 9.07 17.09
N THR A 2 12.71 10.12 16.75
CA THR A 2 12.45 10.93 15.54
C THR A 2 12.44 10.11 14.24
N ARG A 3 13.40 9.21 14.03
CA ARG A 3 13.44 8.34 12.83
C ARG A 3 12.22 7.43 12.70
N LEU A 4 11.78 6.83 13.82
CA LEU A 4 10.62 5.95 13.85
C LEU A 4 9.33 6.69 13.46
N LEU A 5 9.16 7.92 13.96
CA LEU A 5 8.01 8.75 13.62
C LEU A 5 8.00 9.13 12.14
N ILE A 6 9.16 9.48 11.56
CA ILE A 6 9.29 9.75 10.13
C ILE A 6 8.91 8.50 9.31
N VAL A 7 9.44 7.33 9.69
CA VAL A 7 9.10 6.05 9.04
C VAL A 7 7.60 5.78 9.15
N ALA A 8 6.99 5.96 10.32
CA ALA A 8 5.56 5.77 10.54
C ALA A 8 4.71 6.69 9.65
N VAL A 9 5.03 7.98 9.58
CA VAL A 9 4.33 8.95 8.74
C VAL A 9 4.46 8.61 7.25
N LEU A 10 5.68 8.31 6.78
CA LEU A 10 5.90 7.88 5.40
C LEU A 10 5.11 6.60 5.08
N THR A 11 5.09 5.63 6.00
CA THR A 11 4.29 4.40 5.87
C THR A 11 2.80 4.70 5.72
N ALA A 12 2.28 5.59 6.55
CA ALA A 12 0.88 6.00 6.48
C ALA A 12 0.56 6.68 5.14
N ILE A 13 1.44 7.57 4.65
CA ILE A 13 1.29 8.24 3.34
C ILE A 13 1.30 7.22 2.19
N ILE A 14 2.25 6.28 2.19
CA ILE A 14 2.36 5.21 1.19
C ILE A 14 1.06 4.39 1.15
N HIS A 15 0.58 3.94 2.31
CA HIS A 15 -0.63 3.12 2.38
C HIS A 15 -1.91 3.91 2.06
N LEU A 16 -1.95 5.20 2.39
CA LEU A 16 -3.03 6.10 1.98
C LEU A 16 -3.11 6.17 0.46
N ILE A 17 -2.01 6.52 -0.23
CA ILE A 17 -1.98 6.64 -1.70
C ILE A 17 -2.31 5.30 -2.36
N ASN A 18 -1.73 4.20 -1.87
CA ASN A 18 -2.00 2.87 -2.40
C ASN A 18 -3.47 2.45 -2.24
N THR A 19 -4.17 2.96 -1.22
CA THR A 19 -5.61 2.69 -1.05
C THR A 19 -6.47 3.54 -2.00
N LEU A 20 -6.01 4.74 -2.34
CA LEU A 20 -6.72 5.63 -3.26
C LEU A 20 -6.78 5.09 -4.70
N ILE A 21 -5.96 4.10 -5.07
CA ILE A 21 -6.07 3.43 -6.38
C ILE A 21 -7.47 2.89 -6.65
N TYR A 22 -8.20 2.48 -5.60
CA TYR A 22 -9.55 1.94 -5.74
C TYR A 22 -10.56 2.99 -6.20
N SER A 23 -10.26 4.28 -6.04
CA SER A 23 -11.09 5.36 -6.60
C SER A 23 -10.90 5.57 -8.11
N VAL A 24 -9.75 5.14 -8.66
CA VAL A 24 -9.34 5.41 -10.05
C VAL A 24 -10.20 4.66 -11.04
N ARG A 25 -10.41 3.35 -10.83
CA ARG A 25 -11.22 2.52 -11.74
C ARG A 25 -12.66 3.02 -11.82
N LEU A 26 -13.26 3.36 -10.68
CA LEU A 26 -14.60 3.94 -10.63
C LEU A 26 -14.67 5.31 -11.35
N ALA A 27 -13.69 6.19 -11.13
CA ALA A 27 -13.61 7.46 -11.84
C ALA A 27 -13.41 7.27 -13.36
N GLY A 28 -12.59 6.29 -13.76
CA GLY A 28 -12.37 5.90 -15.16
C GLY A 28 -13.65 5.41 -15.84
N VAL A 29 -14.45 4.59 -15.16
CA VAL A 29 -15.75 4.11 -15.67
C VAL A 29 -16.75 5.25 -15.83
N ARG A 30 -16.87 6.12 -14.82
CA ARG A 30 -17.75 7.32 -14.87
C ARG A 30 -17.43 8.27 -16.02
N THR A 31 -16.15 8.36 -16.37
CA THR A 31 -15.66 9.25 -17.43
C THR A 31 -15.52 8.56 -18.77
N GLN A 32 -15.70 7.24 -18.82
CA GLN A 32 -15.39 6.40 -20.00
C GLN A 32 -13.94 6.55 -20.47
N ARG A 33 -12.99 6.85 -19.56
CA ARG A 33 -11.58 7.16 -19.86
C ARG A 33 -10.63 6.42 -18.93
N LEU A 34 -10.74 5.08 -18.92
CA LEU A 34 -9.96 4.23 -18.01
C LEU A 34 -8.45 4.41 -18.18
N ALA A 35 -7.94 4.45 -19.42
CA ALA A 35 -6.51 4.62 -19.70
C ALA A 35 -5.96 5.95 -19.14
N THR A 36 -6.69 7.05 -19.34
CA THR A 36 -6.35 8.37 -18.80
C THR A 36 -6.36 8.38 -17.28
N ALA A 37 -7.34 7.70 -16.67
CA ALA A 37 -7.43 7.55 -15.21
C ALA A 37 -6.20 6.80 -14.64
N LEU A 38 -5.82 5.69 -15.27
CA LEU A 38 -4.64 4.91 -14.87
C LEU A 38 -3.35 5.73 -15.06
N SER A 39 -3.18 6.43 -16.17
CA SER A 39 -2.03 7.31 -16.42
C SER A 39 -1.89 8.39 -15.34
N LEU A 40 -2.99 9.05 -14.98
CA LEU A 40 -3.01 10.04 -13.91
C LEU A 40 -2.62 9.43 -12.55
N PHE A 41 -3.13 8.24 -12.25
CA PHE A 41 -2.77 7.55 -11.00
C PHE A 41 -1.29 7.17 -10.95
N GLN A 42 -0.68 6.75 -12.05
CA GLN A 42 0.74 6.39 -12.06
C GLN A 42 1.63 7.56 -11.63
N VAL A 43 1.29 8.79 -11.99
CA VAL A 43 2.05 9.97 -11.52
C VAL A 43 1.87 10.19 -10.02
N ILE A 44 0.68 9.97 -9.47
CA ILE A 44 0.45 10.04 -8.01
C ILE A 44 1.17 8.89 -7.30
N PHE A 45 1.21 7.70 -7.89
CA PHE A 45 1.91 6.54 -7.36
C PHE A 45 3.43 6.78 -7.25
N LEU A 46 4.02 7.58 -8.14
CA LEU A 46 5.44 7.98 -8.01
C LEU A 46 5.74 8.69 -6.68
N ILE A 47 4.77 9.42 -6.11
CA ILE A 47 4.93 10.06 -4.79
C ILE A 47 5.05 8.98 -3.71
N ALA A 48 4.19 7.97 -3.73
CA ALA A 48 4.27 6.83 -2.80
C ALA A 48 5.57 6.03 -2.99
N SER A 49 5.98 5.81 -4.24
CA SER A 49 7.24 5.14 -4.57
C SER A 49 8.44 5.92 -4.02
N THR A 50 8.45 7.24 -4.18
CA THR A 50 9.51 8.11 -3.65
C THR A 50 9.54 8.08 -2.12
N ALA A 51 8.37 8.14 -1.47
CA ALA A 51 8.26 7.99 -0.02
C ALA A 51 8.82 6.64 0.45
N ASN A 52 8.61 5.57 -0.31
CA ASN A 52 9.18 4.24 -0.03
C ASN A 52 10.72 4.23 -0.15
N LEU A 53 11.27 4.86 -1.19
CA LEU A 53 12.72 5.00 -1.36
C LEU A 53 13.41 5.74 -0.20
N ILE A 54 12.70 6.67 0.45
CA ILE A 54 13.19 7.37 1.65
C ILE A 54 12.96 6.53 2.92
N GLN A 55 11.79 5.90 3.05
CA GLN A 55 11.39 5.14 4.23
C GLN A 55 12.27 3.90 4.45
N ALA A 56 12.62 3.16 3.39
CA ALA A 56 13.36 1.90 3.51
C ALA A 56 14.76 2.06 4.15
N PRO A 57 15.63 3.01 3.72
CA PRO A 57 16.91 3.27 4.38
C PRO A 57 16.77 3.73 5.83
N LEU A 58 15.74 4.54 6.14
CA LEU A 58 15.48 4.99 7.51
C LEU A 58 15.10 3.83 8.42
N MET A 59 14.24 2.92 7.95
CA MET A 59 13.87 1.72 8.70
C MET A 59 15.06 0.77 8.87
N SER A 60 15.86 0.56 7.82
CA SER A 60 17.11 -0.22 7.90
C SER A 60 18.07 0.39 8.93
N THR A 61 18.24 1.71 8.97
CA THR A 61 19.10 2.40 9.94
C THR A 61 18.65 2.18 11.40
N ILE A 62 17.35 2.08 11.66
CA ILE A 62 16.82 1.77 13.00
C ILE A 62 17.27 0.36 13.43
N VAL A 63 17.12 -0.61 12.52
CA VAL A 63 17.49 -2.01 12.74
C VAL A 63 19.01 -2.15 12.92
N GLU A 64 19.79 -1.52 12.04
CA GLU A 64 21.25 -1.48 12.10
C GLU A 64 21.76 -0.89 13.42
N HIS A 65 21.12 0.16 13.93
CA HIS A 65 21.50 0.73 15.22
C HIS A 65 21.23 -0.23 16.37
N ALA A 66 20.11 -0.97 16.34
CA ALA A 66 19.81 -1.99 17.35
C ALA A 66 20.83 -3.14 17.30
N ILE A 67 21.14 -3.64 16.10
CA ILE A 67 22.14 -4.71 15.91
C ILE A 67 23.51 -4.26 16.42
N ASN A 68 24.01 -3.11 15.95
CA ASN A 68 25.36 -2.65 16.27
C ASN A 68 25.52 -2.28 17.75
N THR A 69 24.46 -1.80 18.40
CA THR A 69 24.46 -1.58 19.86
C THR A 69 24.53 -2.90 20.60
N GLY A 70 23.75 -3.89 20.16
CA GLY A 70 23.79 -5.26 20.65
C GLY A 70 25.17 -5.89 20.57
N LEU A 71 25.77 -5.88 19.37
CA LEU A 71 27.10 -6.48 19.12
C LEU A 71 28.22 -5.85 19.94
N LYS A 72 28.16 -4.53 20.20
CA LYS A 72 29.17 -3.84 21.02
C LYS A 72 29.15 -4.28 22.49
N GLN A 73 27.98 -4.62 23.02
CA GLN A 73 27.79 -4.91 24.44
C GLN A 73 27.78 -6.41 24.74
N ALA A 74 27.22 -7.22 23.84
CA ALA A 74 27.10 -8.67 24.00
C ALA A 74 28.28 -9.45 23.40
N GLY A 75 29.12 -8.83 22.57
CA GLY A 75 30.13 -9.52 21.76
C GLY A 75 29.53 -10.07 20.46
N VAL A 76 30.27 -10.92 19.74
CA VAL A 76 29.82 -11.51 18.44
C VAL A 76 29.36 -12.97 18.59
N ALA A 77 29.91 -13.69 19.58
CA ALA A 77 29.53 -15.06 19.88
C ALA A 77 28.25 -15.07 20.74
N ASP A 78 27.27 -15.91 20.37
CA ASP A 78 26.03 -16.16 21.10
C ASP A 78 25.18 -14.93 21.46
N VAL A 79 25.21 -13.90 20.60
CA VAL A 79 24.47 -12.62 20.75
C VAL A 79 23.00 -12.82 21.05
N LEU A 80 22.35 -13.81 20.45
CA LEU A 80 20.92 -14.10 20.65
C LEU A 80 20.58 -14.62 22.05
N SER A 81 21.54 -15.22 22.75
CA SER A 81 21.37 -15.71 24.12
C SER A 81 21.56 -14.60 25.15
N ASN A 82 22.16 -13.47 24.76
CA ASN A 82 22.45 -12.37 25.66
C ASN A 82 21.14 -11.66 26.06
N PRO A 83 20.84 -11.52 27.38
CA PRO A 83 19.62 -10.86 27.84
C PRO A 83 19.43 -9.43 27.30
N PHE A 84 20.53 -8.67 27.17
CA PHE A 84 20.49 -7.31 26.64
C PHE A 84 20.06 -7.28 25.17
N TYR A 85 20.53 -8.24 24.37
CA TYR A 85 20.15 -8.32 22.96
C TYR A 85 18.69 -8.73 22.79
N GLN A 86 18.20 -9.65 23.64
CA GLN A 86 16.79 -10.04 23.64
C GLN A 86 15.88 -8.85 23.94
N GLU A 87 16.25 -8.00 24.90
CA GLU A 87 15.51 -6.76 25.16
C GLU A 87 15.52 -5.82 23.95
N LEU A 88 16.65 -5.64 23.28
CA LEU A 88 16.74 -4.84 22.05
C LEU A 88 15.87 -5.41 20.92
N LEU A 89 15.83 -6.74 20.76
CA LEU A 89 14.96 -7.40 19.78
C LEU A 89 13.48 -7.21 20.12
N GLU A 90 13.10 -7.27 21.39
CA GLU A 90 11.75 -7.00 21.85
C GLU A 90 11.34 -5.54 21.59
N GLN A 91 12.22 -4.59 21.88
CA GLN A 91 12.01 -3.18 21.55
C GLN A 91 11.86 -2.97 20.04
N LEU A 92 12.74 -3.56 19.22
CA LEU A 92 12.68 -3.48 17.76
C LEU A 92 11.38 -4.09 17.21
N LYS A 93 10.95 -5.22 17.78
CA LYS A 93 9.69 -5.88 17.44
C LYS A 93 8.52 -4.91 17.62
N TRP A 94 8.45 -4.20 18.74
CA TRP A 94 7.42 -3.19 19.00
C TRP A 94 7.49 -2.01 18.04
N GLN A 95 8.70 -1.51 17.74
CA GLN A 95 8.88 -0.43 16.78
C GLN A 95 8.36 -0.81 15.38
N ILE A 96 8.66 -2.03 14.90
CA ILE A 96 8.15 -2.51 13.62
C ILE A 96 6.63 -2.69 13.64
N ARG A 97 6.06 -3.20 14.74
CA ARG A 97 4.59 -3.29 14.89
C ARG A 97 3.92 -1.93 14.81
N LEU A 98 4.52 -0.87 15.36
CA LEU A 98 4.02 0.50 15.24
C LEU A 98 4.07 1.01 13.79
N VAL A 99 5.11 0.65 13.04
CA VAL A 99 5.20 0.95 11.60
C VAL A 99 4.07 0.26 10.82
N ILE A 100 3.83 -1.03 11.08
CA ILE A 100 2.70 -1.78 10.48
C ILE A 100 1.34 -1.18 10.90
N LEU A 101 1.21 -0.71 12.14
CA LEU A 101 -0.01 -0.03 12.60
C LEU A 101 -0.22 1.27 11.83
N SER A 102 0.85 1.99 11.51
CA SER A 102 0.80 3.21 10.70
C SER A 102 0.33 2.93 9.27
N ALA A 103 0.67 1.76 8.71
CA ALA A 103 0.12 1.28 7.43
C ALA A 103 -1.41 1.09 7.50
N THR A 104 -1.91 0.55 8.62
CA THR A 104 -3.35 0.39 8.86
C THR A 104 -4.04 1.75 8.94
N MET A 105 -3.48 2.70 9.69
CA MET A 105 -4.00 4.06 9.79
C MET A 105 -4.05 4.78 8.44
N GLY A 106 -2.97 4.67 7.66
CA GLY A 106 -2.93 5.20 6.28
C GLY A 106 -4.02 4.60 5.40
N THR A 107 -4.26 3.29 5.51
CA THR A 107 -5.31 2.58 4.77
C THR A 107 -6.71 3.02 5.20
N VAL A 108 -6.97 3.22 6.50
CA VAL A 108 -8.23 3.78 7.00
C VAL A 108 -8.48 5.16 6.40
N LEU A 109 -7.50 6.06 6.51
CA LEU A 109 -7.61 7.43 5.97
C LEU A 109 -7.84 7.41 4.45
N GLY A 110 -7.09 6.58 3.72
CA GLY A 110 -7.28 6.39 2.28
C GLY A 110 -8.68 5.91 1.94
N GLY A 111 -9.17 4.89 2.65
CA GLY A 111 -10.52 4.34 2.48
C GLY A 111 -11.63 5.38 2.70
N LEU A 112 -11.52 6.17 3.78
CA LEU A 112 -12.44 7.27 4.07
C LEU A 112 -12.42 8.36 2.99
N LEU A 113 -11.27 8.57 2.36
CA LEU A 113 -11.07 9.58 1.31
C LEU A 113 -11.50 9.10 -0.09
N ILE A 114 -11.78 7.81 -0.30
CA ILE A 114 -12.19 7.26 -1.62
C ILE A 114 -13.31 8.07 -2.28
N PRO A 115 -14.46 8.36 -1.63
CA PRO A 115 -15.55 9.07 -2.30
C PRO A 115 -15.17 10.49 -2.73
N THR A 116 -14.29 11.14 -1.97
CA THR A 116 -13.73 12.45 -2.33
C THR A 116 -12.77 12.32 -3.49
N PHE A 117 -11.87 11.32 -3.47
CA PHE A 117 -10.91 11.10 -4.53
C PHE A 117 -11.54 10.64 -5.84
N VAL A 118 -12.66 9.91 -5.83
CA VAL A 118 -13.43 9.63 -7.06
C VAL A 118 -13.79 10.94 -7.76
N ARG A 119 -14.28 11.95 -7.03
CA ARG A 119 -14.61 13.27 -7.59
C ARG A 119 -13.37 14.03 -8.06
N VAL A 120 -12.27 13.94 -7.32
CA VAL A 120 -10.99 14.57 -7.69
C VAL A 120 -10.44 13.95 -8.97
N PHE A 121 -10.40 12.62 -9.06
CA PHE A 121 -9.95 11.89 -10.24
C PHE A 121 -10.86 12.16 -11.43
N THR A 122 -12.19 12.15 -11.28
CA THR A 122 -13.08 12.49 -12.39
C THR A 122 -12.77 13.87 -12.97
N ARG A 123 -12.58 14.90 -12.13
CA ARG A 123 -12.18 16.23 -12.60
C ARG A 123 -10.77 16.25 -13.21
N GLY A 124 -9.83 15.56 -12.58
CA GLY A 124 -8.46 15.45 -13.05
C GLY A 124 -8.35 14.76 -14.41
N ILE A 125 -9.17 13.75 -14.67
CA ILE A 125 -9.25 13.04 -15.96
C ILE A 125 -9.75 13.98 -17.06
N MET A 126 -10.81 14.76 -16.80
CA MET A 126 -11.31 15.74 -17.77
C MET A 126 -10.24 16.80 -18.07
N LEU A 127 -9.61 17.34 -17.02
CA LEU A 127 -8.55 18.34 -17.16
C LEU A 127 -7.32 17.81 -17.90
N LEU A 128 -6.96 16.54 -17.67
CA LEU A 128 -5.84 15.89 -18.35
C LEU A 128 -6.14 15.69 -19.84
N GLU A 129 -7.38 15.37 -20.20
CA GLU A 129 -7.78 15.29 -21.60
C GLU A 129 -7.68 16.66 -22.30
N ASP A 130 -8.13 17.74 -21.65
CA ASP A 130 -8.05 19.09 -22.21
C ASP A 130 -6.60 19.59 -22.37
N ILE A 131 -5.71 19.26 -21.43
CA ILE A 131 -4.32 19.73 -21.42
C ILE A 131 -3.39 18.80 -22.21
N GLY A 132 -3.72 17.51 -22.29
CA GLY A 132 -2.94 16.47 -22.98
C GLY A 132 -1.61 16.07 -22.30
N SER A 133 -1.28 16.62 -21.13
CA SER A 133 0.01 16.37 -20.45
C SER A 133 -0.11 16.48 -18.93
N VAL A 134 0.29 15.41 -18.22
CA VAL A 134 0.24 15.37 -16.76
C VAL A 134 1.15 16.42 -16.11
N PRO A 135 2.43 16.61 -16.52
CA PRO A 135 3.28 17.67 -15.97
C PRO A 135 2.68 19.08 -16.15
N ARG A 136 2.16 19.40 -17.35
CA ARG A 136 1.53 20.70 -17.61
C ARG A 136 0.28 20.89 -16.76
N MET A 137 -0.50 19.84 -16.55
CA MET A 137 -1.67 19.86 -15.68
C MET A 137 -1.31 20.25 -14.24
N PHE A 138 -0.29 19.60 -13.66
CA PHE A 138 0.17 19.93 -12.31
C PHE A 138 0.77 21.33 -12.20
N LEU A 139 1.54 21.77 -13.20
CA LEU A 139 2.06 23.15 -13.26
C LEU A 139 0.92 24.18 -13.28
N LYS A 140 -0.11 23.95 -14.10
CA LYS A 140 -1.29 24.82 -14.15
C LYS A 140 -2.07 24.82 -12.83
N LEU A 141 -2.13 23.67 -12.16
CA LEU A 141 -2.75 23.54 -10.83
C LEU A 141 -2.01 24.34 -9.77
N ALA A 142 -0.67 24.34 -9.82
CA ALA A 142 0.19 25.07 -8.89
C ALA A 142 0.17 26.59 -9.13
N LEU A 143 0.21 27.02 -10.39
CA LEU A 143 0.27 28.45 -10.75
C LEU A 143 -1.10 29.15 -10.72
N SER A 144 -2.17 28.45 -11.12
CA SER A 144 -3.51 29.05 -11.29
C SER A 144 -4.64 28.15 -10.77
N PRO A 145 -4.66 27.78 -9.47
CA PRO A 145 -5.64 26.85 -8.91
C PRO A 145 -7.09 27.31 -9.09
N ARG A 146 -7.37 28.63 -8.99
CA ARG A 146 -8.72 29.18 -9.18
C ARG A 146 -9.24 29.00 -10.61
N GLN A 147 -8.37 29.14 -11.61
CA GLN A 147 -8.74 28.96 -13.01
C GLN A 147 -9.05 27.48 -13.31
N VAL A 148 -8.25 26.57 -12.76
CA VAL A 148 -8.46 25.12 -12.92
C VAL A 148 -9.76 24.65 -12.26
N VAL A 149 -10.06 25.14 -11.05
CA VAL A 149 -11.33 24.83 -10.38
C VAL A 149 -12.52 25.35 -11.19
N SER A 150 -12.40 26.52 -11.82
CA SER A 150 -13.45 27.06 -12.70
C SER A 150 -13.69 26.18 -13.94
N MET A 151 -12.63 25.71 -14.60
CA MET A 151 -12.70 24.83 -15.78
C MET A 151 -13.44 23.51 -15.49
N THR A 152 -13.33 23.01 -14.26
CA THR A 152 -13.94 21.72 -13.87
C THR A 152 -15.34 21.86 -13.24
N ARG A 153 -15.85 23.09 -13.03
CA ARG A 153 -17.19 23.33 -12.45
C ARG A 153 -18.34 22.99 -13.40
N GLN A 154 -18.10 22.97 -14.71
CA GLN A 154 -19.13 22.64 -15.71
C GLN A 154 -19.39 21.13 -15.83
N VAL A 155 -18.53 20.29 -15.25
CA VAL A 155 -18.69 18.84 -15.26
C VAL A 155 -19.75 18.46 -14.22
N ARG A 156 -20.96 18.10 -14.68
CA ARG A 156 -21.99 17.48 -13.84
C ARG A 156 -21.51 16.09 -13.41
N LEU A 157 -20.91 16.03 -12.22
CA LEU A 157 -20.51 14.77 -11.62
C LEU A 157 -21.76 13.99 -11.19
N PRO A 158 -21.91 12.70 -11.56
CA PRO A 158 -22.90 11.84 -10.93
C PRO A 158 -22.72 11.93 -9.42
N GLY A 159 -23.83 12.07 -8.69
CA GLY A 159 -23.82 12.16 -7.24
C GLY A 159 -22.94 11.07 -6.63
N VAL A 160 -22.30 11.38 -5.51
CA VAL A 160 -21.67 10.35 -4.68
C VAL A 160 -22.82 9.56 -4.08
N GLY A 161 -23.42 8.65 -4.86
CA GLY A 161 -24.46 7.75 -4.37
C GLY A 161 -23.96 7.12 -3.08
N ARG A 162 -24.81 7.01 -2.07
CA ARG A 162 -24.42 6.69 -0.69
C ARG A 162 -23.49 5.47 -0.67
N PHE A 163 -22.19 5.70 -0.48
CA PHE A 163 -21.17 4.63 -0.44
C PHE A 163 -21.47 3.62 0.67
N ARG A 164 -22.19 4.07 1.70
CA ARG A 164 -22.69 3.26 2.80
C ARG A 164 -23.76 2.24 2.36
N ASP A 165 -24.58 2.58 1.37
CA ASP A 165 -25.67 1.70 0.93
C ASP A 165 -25.12 0.48 0.18
N THR A 166 -23.96 0.64 -0.46
CA THR A 166 -23.23 -0.45 -1.14
C THR A 166 -22.79 -1.58 -0.20
N LEU A 167 -22.68 -1.33 1.11
CA LEU A 167 -22.41 -2.37 2.12
C LEU A 167 -23.67 -3.19 2.48
N ARG A 168 -24.86 -2.69 2.16
CA ARG A 168 -26.14 -3.36 2.43
C ARG A 168 -26.63 -4.19 1.24
N GLU A 169 -26.09 -3.92 0.06
CA GLU A 169 -26.39 -4.66 -1.16
C GLU A 169 -25.76 -6.06 -1.13
N PRO A 170 -26.40 -7.05 -1.79
CA PRO A 170 -25.81 -8.38 -1.91
C PRO A 170 -24.47 -8.31 -2.63
N LEU A 171 -23.53 -9.16 -2.22
CA LEU A 171 -22.19 -9.19 -2.81
C LEU A 171 -22.25 -9.77 -4.23
N ARG A 172 -21.92 -8.94 -5.23
CA ARG A 172 -21.90 -9.31 -6.66
C ARG A 172 -20.50 -9.66 -7.18
N ILE A 173 -19.51 -9.62 -6.29
CA ILE A 173 -18.10 -9.76 -6.58
C ILE A 173 -17.60 -11.11 -6.02
N PRO A 174 -16.69 -11.81 -6.71
CA PRO A 174 -16.20 -13.10 -6.25
C PRO A 174 -15.54 -13.02 -4.86
N ARG A 175 -15.96 -13.90 -3.93
CA ARG A 175 -15.41 -13.93 -2.56
C ARG A 175 -13.93 -14.33 -2.52
N PHE A 176 -13.53 -15.24 -3.40
CA PHE A 176 -12.13 -15.66 -3.51
C PHE A 176 -11.20 -14.49 -3.84
N PHE A 177 -11.63 -13.61 -4.75
CA PHE A 177 -10.91 -12.39 -5.09
C PHE A 177 -10.72 -11.46 -3.88
N LEU A 178 -11.76 -11.30 -3.05
CA LEU A 178 -11.68 -10.51 -1.82
C LEU A 178 -10.71 -11.13 -0.81
N LEU A 179 -10.78 -12.45 -0.61
CA LEU A 179 -9.87 -13.17 0.29
C LEU A 179 -8.41 -13.08 -0.19
N ALA A 180 -8.18 -13.24 -1.49
CA ALA A 180 -6.86 -13.09 -2.09
C ALA A 180 -6.29 -11.69 -1.81
N ASN A 181 -7.09 -10.63 -1.96
CA ASN A 181 -6.64 -9.26 -1.67
C ASN A 181 -6.23 -9.07 -0.19
N ILE A 182 -6.92 -9.72 0.77
CA ILE A 182 -6.53 -9.71 2.19
C ILE A 182 -5.13 -10.33 2.35
N LEU A 183 -4.94 -11.54 1.84
CA LEU A 183 -3.70 -12.31 2.01
C LEU A 183 -2.51 -11.60 1.34
N ILE A 184 -2.68 -11.18 0.08
CA ILE A 184 -1.65 -10.49 -0.70
C ILE A 184 -1.27 -9.17 -0.02
N THR A 185 -2.25 -8.39 0.44
CA THR A 185 -1.97 -7.14 1.16
C THR A 185 -1.20 -7.41 2.45
N GLY A 186 -1.55 -8.46 3.21
CA GLY A 186 -0.84 -8.85 4.42
C GLY A 186 0.63 -9.16 4.14
N ILE A 187 0.90 -10.04 3.16
CA ILE A 187 2.26 -10.43 2.77
C ILE A 187 3.06 -9.21 2.31
N TRP A 188 2.48 -8.37 1.45
CA TRP A 188 3.13 -7.16 0.94
C TRP A 188 3.49 -6.18 2.05
N THR A 189 2.58 -5.98 3.01
CA THR A 189 2.78 -5.04 4.13
C THR A 189 3.89 -5.50 5.07
N THR A 190 4.06 -6.82 5.25
CA THR A 190 5.06 -7.38 6.17
C THR A 190 6.40 -7.71 5.55
N GLY A 191 6.48 -7.95 4.24
CA GLY A 191 7.63 -8.60 3.60
C GLY A 191 8.99 -7.98 3.97
N VAL A 192 9.16 -6.70 3.68
CA VAL A 192 10.41 -5.96 3.99
C VAL A 192 10.65 -5.84 5.49
N LEU A 193 9.61 -5.54 6.27
CA LEU A 193 9.73 -5.36 7.72
C LEU A 193 10.11 -6.66 8.44
N SER A 194 9.59 -7.79 7.97
CA SER A 194 9.91 -9.13 8.47
C SER A 194 11.34 -9.50 8.12
N ALA A 195 11.80 -9.16 6.92
CA ALA A 195 13.18 -9.41 6.50
C ALA A 195 14.20 -8.60 7.29
N LEU A 196 13.89 -7.33 7.57
CA LEU A 196 14.72 -6.49 8.43
C LEU A 196 14.79 -7.05 9.86
N TYR A 197 13.66 -7.51 10.41
CA TYR A 197 13.66 -8.16 11.72
C TYR A 197 14.42 -9.49 11.71
N ALA A 198 14.28 -10.30 10.66
CA ALA A 198 15.07 -11.52 10.46
C ALA A 198 16.58 -11.21 10.39
N GLY A 199 16.98 -10.10 9.77
CA GLY A 199 18.36 -9.63 9.78
C GLY A 199 18.87 -9.28 11.19
N ALA A 200 18.01 -8.78 12.07
CA ALA A 200 18.35 -8.61 13.48
C ALA A 200 18.44 -9.95 14.24
N MET A 201 17.68 -10.97 13.82
CA MET A 201 17.80 -12.33 14.36
C MET A 201 19.03 -13.08 13.81
N LEU A 202 19.63 -12.60 12.72
CA LEU A 202 20.83 -13.16 12.07
C LEU A 202 21.89 -12.07 11.82
N PRO A 203 22.51 -11.46 12.85
CA PRO A 203 23.37 -10.29 12.69
C PRO A 203 24.53 -10.47 11.69
N GLN A 204 25.14 -11.65 11.67
CA GLN A 204 26.27 -11.97 10.78
C GLN A 204 25.85 -12.03 9.30
N PHE A 205 24.61 -12.44 9.03
CA PHE A 205 24.06 -12.63 7.68
C PHE A 205 22.88 -11.70 7.40
N ARG A 206 22.83 -10.56 8.09
CA ARG A 206 21.70 -9.62 8.04
C ARG A 206 21.37 -9.11 6.63
N SER A 207 22.40 -8.96 5.78
CA SER A 207 22.24 -8.58 4.38
C SER A 207 21.48 -9.65 3.59
N THR A 208 21.89 -10.92 3.73
CA THR A 208 21.23 -12.07 3.12
C THR A 208 19.77 -12.15 3.54
N ALA A 209 19.47 -12.07 4.84
CA ALA A 209 18.10 -12.08 5.35
C ALA A 209 17.26 -10.91 4.78
N THR A 210 17.84 -9.71 4.67
CA THR A 210 17.15 -8.53 4.12
C THR A 210 16.85 -8.69 2.64
N LEU A 211 17.78 -9.23 1.85
CA LEU A 211 17.61 -9.45 0.41
C LEU A 211 16.56 -10.53 0.08
N THR A 212 16.36 -11.51 0.97
CA THR A 212 15.28 -12.51 0.87
C THR A 212 13.88 -11.88 0.88
N SER A 213 13.71 -10.63 1.32
CA SER A 213 12.44 -9.88 1.15
C SER A 213 11.97 -9.81 -0.31
N GLY A 214 12.91 -9.82 -1.26
CA GLY A 214 12.60 -9.84 -2.70
C GLY A 214 11.77 -11.05 -3.10
N ILE A 215 12.04 -12.22 -2.50
CA ILE A 215 11.28 -13.45 -2.76
C ILE A 215 9.84 -13.29 -2.24
N VAL A 216 9.68 -12.80 -1.01
CA VAL A 216 8.36 -12.58 -0.39
C VAL A 216 7.52 -11.59 -1.19
N ASN A 217 8.12 -10.47 -1.61
CA ASN A 217 7.45 -9.48 -2.45
C ASN A 217 7.16 -10.02 -3.87
N GLY A 218 8.04 -10.83 -4.42
CA GLY A 218 7.85 -11.50 -5.71
C GLY A 218 6.62 -12.41 -5.70
N VAL A 219 6.48 -13.24 -4.66
CA VAL A 219 5.29 -14.10 -4.49
C VAL A 219 4.02 -13.26 -4.38
N ALA A 220 4.02 -12.20 -3.57
CA ALA A 220 2.87 -11.30 -3.45
C ALA A 220 2.51 -10.64 -4.79
N SER A 221 3.51 -10.24 -5.57
CA SER A 221 3.33 -9.62 -6.89
C SER A 221 2.73 -10.60 -7.90
N VAL A 222 3.21 -11.85 -7.93
CA VAL A 222 2.64 -12.90 -8.80
C VAL A 222 1.20 -13.18 -8.43
N LEU A 223 0.87 -13.33 -7.14
CA LEU A 223 -0.50 -13.54 -6.68
C LEU A 223 -1.42 -12.36 -7.04
N ALA A 224 -0.94 -11.13 -6.90
CA ALA A 224 -1.68 -9.93 -7.31
C ALA A 224 -1.99 -9.94 -8.81
N ALA A 225 -0.96 -10.16 -9.63
CA ALA A 225 -1.04 -10.11 -11.09
C ALA A 225 -1.89 -11.25 -11.69
N THR A 226 -1.96 -12.40 -11.01
CA THR A 226 -2.68 -13.58 -11.51
C THR A 226 -4.11 -13.69 -10.99
N VAL A 227 -4.43 -13.12 -9.82
CA VAL A 227 -5.74 -13.28 -9.17
C VAL A 227 -6.50 -11.96 -9.07
N VAL A 228 -5.88 -10.93 -8.49
CA VAL A 228 -6.57 -9.68 -8.13
C VAL A 228 -6.71 -8.78 -9.37
N ASP A 229 -5.62 -8.52 -10.07
CA ASP A 229 -5.63 -7.59 -11.20
C ASP A 229 -6.53 -8.04 -12.36
N PRO A 230 -6.53 -9.31 -12.79
CA PRO A 230 -7.41 -9.77 -13.87
C PRO A 230 -8.89 -9.67 -13.49
N THR A 231 -9.25 -10.02 -12.26
CA THR A 231 -10.64 -9.94 -11.79
C THR A 231 -11.11 -8.50 -11.73
N ALA A 232 -10.27 -7.58 -11.22
CA ALA A 232 -10.60 -6.17 -11.15
C ALA A 232 -10.70 -5.53 -12.55
N ALA A 233 -9.83 -5.91 -13.47
CA ALA A 233 -9.89 -5.48 -14.87
C ALA A 233 -11.17 -5.96 -15.54
N MET A 234 -11.53 -7.24 -15.41
CA MET A 234 -12.75 -7.81 -16.00
C MET A 234 -14.02 -7.10 -15.53
N ILE A 235 -14.16 -6.84 -14.21
CA ILE A 235 -15.32 -6.10 -13.66
C ILE A 235 -15.38 -4.69 -14.25
N THR A 236 -14.24 -4.02 -14.35
CA THR A 236 -14.14 -2.65 -14.88
C THR A 236 -14.49 -2.61 -16.37
N ASP A 237 -13.95 -3.53 -17.17
CA ASP A 237 -14.19 -3.62 -18.61
C ASP A 237 -15.64 -3.98 -18.93
N GLN A 238 -16.25 -4.89 -18.16
CA GLN A 238 -17.67 -5.23 -18.31
C GLN A 238 -18.56 -4.02 -18.01
N ALA A 239 -18.21 -3.21 -17.02
CA ALA A 239 -18.94 -1.97 -16.73
C ALA A 239 -18.75 -0.90 -17.81
N MET A 240 -17.54 -0.75 -18.36
CA MET A 240 -17.28 0.13 -19.51
C MET A 240 -18.11 -0.25 -20.74
N ARG A 241 -18.31 -1.55 -20.98
CA ARG A 241 -19.11 -2.07 -22.10
C ARG A 241 -20.61 -2.10 -21.82
N GLY A 242 -21.07 -1.64 -20.65
CA GLY A 242 -22.48 -1.69 -20.25
C GLY A 242 -23.02 -3.10 -19.95
N VAL A 243 -22.15 -4.12 -19.88
CA VAL A 243 -22.52 -5.50 -19.51
C VAL A 243 -22.84 -5.61 -18.02
N ARG A 244 -22.17 -4.78 -17.21
CA ARG A 244 -22.41 -4.65 -15.77
C ARG A 244 -22.73 -3.20 -15.40
N PRO A 245 -23.49 -2.99 -14.31
CA PRO A 245 -23.73 -1.65 -13.80
C PRO A 245 -22.45 -1.03 -13.19
N GLU A 246 -22.34 0.30 -13.19
CA GLU A 246 -21.26 1.03 -12.52
C GLU A 246 -21.21 0.72 -11.02
N GLU A 247 -22.38 0.43 -10.43
CA GLU A 247 -22.54 0.04 -9.02
C GLU A 247 -21.67 -1.16 -8.64
N ASP A 248 -21.43 -2.11 -9.54
CA ASP A 248 -20.55 -3.27 -9.28
C ASP A 248 -19.08 -2.81 -9.13
N VAL A 249 -18.64 -1.82 -9.92
CA VAL A 249 -17.29 -1.23 -9.80
C VAL A 249 -17.18 -0.42 -8.51
N LYS A 250 -18.23 0.30 -8.14
CA LYS A 250 -18.30 1.00 -6.85
C LYS A 250 -18.24 0.03 -5.67
N GLN A 251 -18.97 -1.07 -5.74
CA GLN A 251 -18.90 -2.16 -4.75
C GLN A 251 -17.48 -2.72 -4.67
N MET A 252 -16.84 -2.92 -5.81
CA MET A 252 -15.45 -3.40 -5.87
C MET A 252 -14.50 -2.44 -5.18
N SER A 253 -14.59 -1.14 -5.46
CA SER A 253 -13.76 -0.12 -4.82
C SER A 253 -13.89 -0.14 -3.29
N VAL A 254 -15.12 -0.29 -2.77
CA VAL A 254 -15.38 -0.34 -1.33
C VAL A 254 -14.84 -1.61 -0.69
N TYR A 255 -15.16 -2.77 -1.25
CA TYR A 255 -14.73 -4.05 -0.68
C TYR A 255 -13.22 -4.27 -0.81
N LEU A 256 -12.58 -3.76 -1.88
CA LEU A 256 -11.12 -3.79 -1.99
C LEU A 256 -10.44 -2.91 -0.93
N ALA A 257 -11.01 -1.75 -0.60
CA ALA A 257 -10.51 -0.91 0.49
C ALA A 257 -10.67 -1.59 1.86
N LEU A 258 -11.82 -2.23 2.11
CA LEU A 258 -12.07 -2.98 3.34
C LEU A 258 -11.15 -4.20 3.47
N THR A 259 -11.00 -4.99 2.41
CA THR A 259 -10.13 -6.16 2.42
C THR A 259 -8.66 -5.77 2.51
N ARG A 260 -8.24 -4.64 1.92
CA ARG A 260 -6.91 -4.06 2.13
C ARG A 260 -6.70 -3.69 3.60
N LEU A 261 -7.71 -3.07 4.24
CA LEU A 261 -7.65 -2.77 5.67
C LEU A 261 -7.45 -4.05 6.49
N LEU A 262 -8.26 -5.08 6.24
CA LEU A 262 -8.11 -6.39 6.89
C LEU A 262 -6.73 -7.00 6.63
N GLY A 263 -6.19 -6.86 5.41
CA GLY A 263 -4.85 -7.32 5.07
C GLY A 263 -3.76 -6.59 5.86
N THR A 264 -3.84 -5.26 6.01
CA THR A 264 -2.90 -4.49 6.85
C THR A 264 -3.02 -4.82 8.34
N MET A 265 -4.19 -5.22 8.82
CA MET A 265 -4.33 -5.76 10.18
C MET A 265 -3.72 -7.16 10.28
N LEU A 266 -3.96 -8.02 9.28
CA LEU A 266 -3.38 -9.37 9.20
C LEU A 266 -1.84 -9.32 9.14
N ALA A 267 -1.27 -8.25 8.58
CA ALA A 267 0.16 -8.00 8.61
C ALA A 267 0.75 -8.00 10.03
N GLN A 268 0.00 -7.57 11.04
CA GLN A 268 0.46 -7.66 12.44
C GLN A 268 0.68 -9.11 12.86
N VAL A 269 -0.15 -10.04 12.37
CA VAL A 269 -0.02 -11.47 12.65
C VAL A 269 1.10 -12.08 11.82
N PHE A 270 1.20 -11.72 10.53
CA PHE A 270 2.21 -12.26 9.61
C PHE A 270 3.64 -11.84 9.91
N PHE A 271 3.84 -10.71 10.60
CA PHE A 271 5.17 -10.14 10.84
C PHE A 271 6.18 -11.15 11.46
N ILE A 272 5.81 -11.80 12.57
CA ILE A 272 6.74 -12.71 13.27
C ILE A 272 6.93 -14.03 12.52
N PRO A 273 5.86 -14.74 12.09
CA PRO A 273 6.02 -15.93 11.26
C PRO A 273 6.82 -15.66 9.99
N GLY A 274 6.58 -14.52 9.33
CA GLY A 274 7.33 -14.09 8.16
C GLY A 274 8.81 -13.92 8.44
N ALA A 275 9.17 -13.29 9.56
CA ALA A 275 10.58 -13.12 9.94
C ALA A 275 11.27 -14.46 10.23
N ILE A 276 10.57 -15.40 10.89
CA ILE A 276 11.09 -16.75 11.16
C ILE A 276 11.30 -17.53 9.86
N ILE A 277 10.34 -17.47 8.93
CA ILE A 277 10.46 -18.11 7.62
C ILE A 277 11.66 -17.53 6.86
N ILE A 278 11.80 -16.21 6.83
CA ILE A 278 12.93 -15.55 6.14
C ILE A 278 14.26 -15.92 6.79
N ARG A 279 14.33 -15.95 8.12
CA ARG A 279 15.50 -16.41 8.87
C ARG A 279 15.88 -17.83 8.48
N PHE A 280 14.91 -18.75 8.49
CA PHE A 280 15.12 -20.15 8.10
C PHE A 280 15.63 -20.27 6.66
N VAL A 281 15.00 -19.55 5.72
CA VAL A 281 15.45 -19.54 4.32
C VAL A 281 16.87 -18.97 4.20
N ALA A 282 17.21 -17.93 4.96
CA ALA A 282 18.57 -17.38 4.96
C ALA A 282 19.59 -18.41 5.49
N GLU A 283 19.27 -19.12 6.58
CA GLU A 283 20.12 -20.19 7.14
C GLU A 283 20.32 -21.35 6.16
N LEU A 284 19.36 -21.64 5.27
CA LEU A 284 19.52 -22.67 4.24
C LEU A 284 20.42 -22.26 3.06
N ILE A 285 20.58 -20.95 2.83
CA ILE A 285 21.34 -20.42 1.69
C ILE A 285 22.83 -20.25 2.04
N ILE A 286 23.14 -20.14 3.33
CA ILE A 286 24.50 -19.96 3.88
C ILE A 286 25.19 -21.32 4.00
#